data_AF-B4WTV6-F1
#
_entry.id   AF-B4WTV6-F1
#
_cell.length_a   1.000
_cell.length_b   1.000
_cell.length_c   1.000
_cell.angle_alpha   90.00
_cell.angle_beta   90.00
_cell.angle_gamma   90.00
#
_symmetry.space_group_name_H-M   'P 1'
#
loop_
_entity.id
_entity.type
_entity.pdbx_description
1 polymer ?
#
loop_
_entity_poly.entity_id
_entity_poly.type
_entity_poly.pdbx_seq_one_letter_code
_entity_poly.pdbx_strand_id
1 'polypeptide(L)'
;MNVCERIAKEIEDLQQQLDELKARDYLTGVRVERTPAGGTASSNAKNECKYARLRAGKGKLLDNGKKSKYIPLQEIEKYTAMCSRGKTITQLDRAIQRRQKKLKWLTSIISDFTL
;
A
#
# COMPACT_ATOMS: atom_id res chain seq x y z
N MET A 1 12.48 -9.26 29.18
CA MET A 1 12.47 -8.24 28.11
C MET A 1 11.72 -7.02 28.61
N ASN A 2 12.39 -5.87 28.69
CA ASN A 2 11.75 -4.61 29.12
C ASN A 2 10.83 -4.05 28.02
N VAL A 3 10.04 -3.01 28.34
CA VAL A 3 9.06 -2.44 27.40
C VAL A 3 9.72 -1.88 26.14
N CYS A 4 10.91 -1.30 26.27
CA CYS A 4 11.67 -0.72 25.15
C CYS A 4 12.21 -1.82 24.22
N GLU A 5 12.77 -2.89 24.78
CA GLU A 5 13.23 -4.08 24.05
C GLU A 5 12.06 -4.76 23.31
N ARG A 6 10.87 -4.84 23.93
CA ARG A 6 9.68 -5.37 23.25
C ARG A 6 9.28 -4.53 22.05
N ILE A 7 9.24 -3.21 22.20
CA ILE A 7 8.88 -2.31 21.09
C ILE A 7 9.94 -2.34 19.99
N ALA A 8 11.23 -2.42 20.34
CA ALA A 8 12.31 -2.57 19.38
C ALA A 8 12.17 -3.88 18.59
N LYS A 9 11.85 -4.99 19.26
CA LYS A 9 11.60 -6.28 18.61
C LYS A 9 10.39 -6.23 17.68
N GLU A 10 9.29 -5.62 18.10
CA GLU A 10 8.11 -5.41 17.23
C GLU A 10 8.44 -4.56 16.00
N ILE A 11 9.32 -3.56 16.12
CA ILE A 11 9.76 -2.76 14.97
C ILE A 11 10.57 -3.62 14.00
N GLU A 12 11.49 -4.44 14.50
CA GLU A 12 12.30 -5.36 13.70
C GLU A 12 11.41 -6.35 12.92
N ASP A 13 10.45 -6.99 13.61
CA ASP A 13 9.54 -7.96 12.99
C ASP A 13 8.67 -7.30 11.90
N LEU A 14 8.18 -6.08 12.14
CA LEU A 14 7.41 -5.32 11.15
C LEU A 14 8.28 -4.88 9.97
N GLN A 15 9.55 -4.54 10.21
CA GLN A 15 10.49 -4.18 9.16
C GLN A 15 10.79 -5.38 8.26
N GLN A 16 10.98 -6.57 8.84
CA GLN A 16 11.18 -7.80 8.09
C GLN A 16 9.97 -8.11 7.19
N GLN A 17 8.74 -8.02 7.71
CA GLN A 17 7.52 -8.20 6.92
C GLN A 17 7.40 -7.16 5.79
N LEU A 18 7.80 -5.92 6.06
CA LEU A 18 7.77 -4.84 5.08
C LEU A 18 8.77 -5.10 3.94
N ASP A 19 9.96 -5.60 4.25
CA ASP A 19 10.99 -5.91 3.27
C ASP A 19 10.59 -7.11 2.38
N GLU A 20 10.00 -8.16 2.98
CA GLU A 20 9.43 -9.28 2.22
C GLU A 20 8.34 -8.84 1.24
N LEU A 21 7.47 -7.91 1.65
CA LEU A 21 6.44 -7.37 0.76
C LEU A 21 7.02 -6.45 -0.31
N LYS A 22 8.06 -5.68 0.00
CA LYS A 22 8.72 -4.79 -0.97
C LYS A 22 9.57 -5.53 -2.00
N ALA A 23 9.96 -6.78 -1.72
CA ALA A 23 10.69 -7.64 -2.66
C ALA A 23 9.85 -8.06 -3.90
N ARG A 24 8.54 -7.82 -3.90
CA ARG A 24 7.61 -8.13 -4.99
C ARG A 24 6.97 -6.86 -5.52
N ASP A 25 6.56 -6.84 -6.78
CA ASP A 25 5.87 -5.68 -7.37
C ASP A 25 4.66 -5.22 -6.54
N TYR A 26 4.54 -3.92 -6.32
CA TYR A 26 3.43 -3.33 -5.57
C TYR A 26 3.03 -1.96 -6.13
N LEU A 27 1.78 -1.56 -5.89
CA LEU A 27 1.27 -0.25 -6.29
C LEU A 27 0.69 0.48 -5.07
N THR A 28 1.24 1.65 -4.76
CA THR A 28 0.76 2.47 -3.63
C THR A 28 -0.19 3.56 -4.09
N GLY A 29 -1.32 3.71 -3.40
CA GLY A 29 -2.30 4.74 -3.72
C GLY A 29 -2.94 4.57 -5.11
N VAL A 30 -2.99 3.34 -5.62
CA VAL A 30 -3.67 2.97 -6.87
C VAL A 30 -4.78 1.98 -6.54
N ARG A 31 -5.89 2.03 -7.27
CA ARG A 31 -6.97 1.04 -7.20
C ARG A 31 -7.36 0.51 -8.57
N VAL A 32 -7.82 -0.73 -8.59
CA VAL A 32 -8.42 -1.37 -9.76
C VAL A 32 -9.93 -1.14 -9.73
N GLU A 33 -10.48 -0.62 -10.82
CA GLU A 33 -11.91 -0.48 -11.04
C GLU A 33 -12.31 -1.40 -12.20
N ARG A 34 -13.28 -2.30 -12.00
CA ARG A 34 -13.97 -2.95 -13.12
C ARG A 34 -14.87 -1.90 -13.74
N THR A 35 -14.59 -1.49 -14.97
CA THR A 35 -15.39 -0.47 -15.65
C THR A 35 -15.53 -0.87 -17.12
N PRO A 36 -16.74 -0.84 -17.70
CA PRO A 36 -16.84 -0.85 -19.15
C PRO A 36 -16.06 0.34 -19.72
N ALA A 37 -15.45 0.18 -20.89
CA ALA A 37 -14.73 1.27 -21.55
C ALA A 37 -15.65 2.51 -21.69
N GLY A 38 -15.12 3.71 -21.44
CA GLY A 38 -15.93 4.93 -21.30
C GLY A 38 -16.41 5.50 -22.66
N GLY A 39 -17.63 6.02 -22.67
CA GLY A 39 -18.40 6.50 -23.83
C GLY A 39 -19.83 5.98 -23.73
N THR A 40 -20.73 6.29 -24.69
CA THR A 40 -22.05 5.65 -24.86
C THR A 40 -21.84 4.17 -25.19
N ALA A 41 -21.27 3.41 -24.25
CA ALA A 41 -21.06 1.99 -24.35
C ALA A 41 -22.45 1.39 -24.41
N SER A 42 -22.83 0.94 -25.61
CA SER A 42 -24.11 0.28 -25.86
C SER A 42 -24.31 -0.79 -24.79
N SER A 43 -25.56 -1.13 -24.49
CA SER A 43 -25.90 -2.13 -23.48
C SER A 43 -25.12 -3.45 -23.65
N ASN A 44 -24.64 -3.76 -24.86
CA ASN A 44 -23.81 -4.92 -25.18
C ASN A 44 -22.36 -4.80 -24.67
N ALA A 45 -21.75 -3.61 -24.69
CA ALA A 45 -20.40 -3.38 -24.18
C ALA A 45 -20.30 -3.46 -22.64
N LYS A 46 -21.44 -3.43 -21.93
CA LYS A 46 -21.50 -3.69 -20.48
C LYS A 46 -21.29 -5.17 -20.15
N ASN A 47 -21.66 -6.09 -21.05
CA ASN A 47 -21.56 -7.54 -20.82
C ASN A 47 -20.18 -8.11 -21.15
N GLU A 48 -19.40 -7.45 -22.02
CA GLU A 48 -18.03 -7.85 -22.40
C GLU A 48 -16.98 -6.86 -21.87
N CYS A 49 -16.86 -6.67 -20.54
CA CYS A 49 -15.77 -5.85 -20.01
C CYS A 49 -14.40 -6.47 -20.37
N LYS A 50 -13.83 -6.14 -21.53
CA LYS A 50 -12.51 -6.65 -21.98
C LYS A 50 -11.37 -6.06 -21.16
N TYR A 51 -11.62 -4.94 -20.49
CA TYR A 51 -10.63 -4.17 -19.74
C TYR A 51 -11.15 -3.77 -18.36
N ALA A 52 -10.23 -3.68 -17.41
CA ALA A 52 -10.40 -2.96 -16.16
C ALA A 52 -9.59 -1.65 -16.22
N ARG A 53 -9.76 -0.79 -15.22
CA ARG A 53 -9.08 0.50 -15.14
C ARG A 53 -8.29 0.61 -13.84
N LEU A 54 -7.00 0.86 -13.95
CA LEU A 54 -6.18 1.38 -12.85
C LEU A 54 -6.45 2.87 -12.69
N ARG A 55 -6.59 3.30 -11.44
CA ARG A 55 -6.77 4.71 -11.10
C ARG A 55 -5.83 5.13 -9.98
N ALA A 56 -5.04 6.16 -10.23
CA ALA A 56 -4.22 6.80 -9.22
C ALA A 56 -5.08 7.59 -8.22
N GLY A 57 -4.64 7.63 -6.96
CA GLY A 57 -5.24 8.44 -5.91
C GLY A 57 -5.08 9.94 -6.14
N LYS A 58 -5.71 10.74 -5.27
CA LYS A 58 -5.67 12.21 -5.35
C LYS A 58 -4.21 12.71 -5.30
N GLY A 59 -3.86 13.61 -6.22
CA GLY A 59 -2.54 14.22 -6.30
C GLY A 59 -1.42 13.32 -6.82
N LYS A 60 -1.73 12.09 -7.27
CA LYS A 60 -0.76 11.15 -7.82
C LYS A 60 -1.02 10.85 -9.30
N LEU A 61 0.02 10.44 -9.99
CA LEU A 61 -0.01 9.95 -11.37
C LEU A 61 0.49 8.50 -11.38
N LEU A 62 0.06 7.74 -12.38
CA LEU A 62 0.62 6.40 -12.66
C LEU A 62 1.98 6.53 -13.36
N ASP A 63 2.62 5.39 -13.60
CA ASP A 63 3.87 5.23 -14.37
C ASP A 63 3.87 5.98 -15.71
N ASN A 64 2.72 6.03 -16.36
CA ASN A 64 2.52 6.69 -17.65
C ASN A 64 2.24 8.21 -17.55
N GLY A 65 2.38 8.82 -16.37
CA GLY A 65 2.08 10.24 -16.13
C GLY A 65 0.59 10.60 -16.17
N LYS A 66 -0.32 9.62 -16.25
CA LYS A 66 -1.78 9.84 -16.29
C LYS A 66 -2.46 9.40 -14.99
N LYS A 67 -3.69 9.89 -14.76
CA LYS A 67 -4.51 9.49 -13.60
C LYS A 67 -5.13 8.09 -13.74
N SER A 68 -5.19 7.56 -14.96
CA SER A 68 -5.77 6.25 -15.22
C SER A 68 -5.07 5.51 -16.35
N LYS A 69 -5.11 4.18 -16.28
CA LYS A 69 -4.56 3.26 -17.29
C LYS A 69 -5.53 2.09 -17.44
N TYR A 70 -5.91 1.75 -18.67
CA TYR A 70 -6.67 0.54 -18.92
C TYR A 70 -5.74 -0.67 -18.83
N ILE A 71 -6.25 -1.75 -18.25
CA ILE A 71 -5.55 -3.04 -18.12
C ILE A 71 -6.44 -4.16 -18.66
N PRO A 72 -5.89 -5.20 -19.30
CA PRO A 72 -6.67 -6.36 -19.71
C PRO A 72 -7.36 -7.02 -18.52
N LEU A 73 -8.57 -7.53 -18.71
CA LEU A 73 -9.30 -8.18 -17.60
C LEU A 73 -8.60 -9.45 -17.10
N GLN A 74 -7.83 -10.12 -17.96
CA GLN A 74 -6.98 -11.27 -17.60
C GLN A 74 -5.89 -10.91 -16.58
N GLU A 75 -5.42 -9.66 -16.56
CA GLU A 75 -4.40 -9.18 -15.61
C GLU A 75 -5.02 -8.59 -14.34
N ILE A 76 -6.34 -8.60 -14.19
CA ILE A 76 -7.02 -7.90 -13.09
C ILE A 76 -6.57 -8.41 -11.72
N GLU A 77 -6.38 -9.72 -11.58
CA GLU A 77 -5.97 -10.35 -10.32
C GLU A 77 -4.54 -9.96 -9.94
N LYS A 78 -3.63 -9.95 -10.92
CA LYS A 78 -2.25 -9.47 -10.76
C LYS A 78 -2.25 -8.04 -10.20
N TYR A 79 -2.95 -7.12 -10.86
CA TYR A 79 -2.97 -5.73 -10.40
C TYR A 79 -3.72 -5.53 -9.08
N THR A 80 -4.77 -6.31 -8.82
CA THR A 80 -5.48 -6.29 -7.53
C THR A 80 -4.55 -6.73 -6.40
N ALA A 81 -3.75 -7.79 -6.62
CA ALA A 81 -2.75 -8.24 -5.67
C ALA A 81 -1.65 -7.18 -5.44
N MET A 82 -1.17 -6.51 -6.50
CA MET A 82 -0.20 -5.41 -6.38
C MET A 82 -0.75 -4.22 -5.57
N CYS A 83 -2.01 -3.83 -5.81
CA CYS A 83 -2.69 -2.77 -5.06
C CYS A 83 -2.88 -3.15 -3.58
N SER A 84 -3.30 -4.38 -3.32
CA SER A 84 -3.46 -4.91 -1.96
C SER A 84 -2.12 -4.88 -1.20
N ARG A 85 -1.06 -5.38 -1.84
CA ARG A 85 0.30 -5.35 -1.29
C ARG A 85 0.76 -3.94 -0.97
N GLY A 86 0.56 -2.98 -1.87
CA GLY A 86 0.92 -1.58 -1.62
C GLY A 86 0.13 -0.94 -0.47
N LYS A 87 -1.14 -1.34 -0.27
CA LYS A 87 -1.93 -0.93 0.89
C LYS A 87 -1.33 -1.49 2.19
N THR A 88 -0.98 -2.77 2.22
CA THR A 88 -0.34 -3.41 3.38
C THR A 88 1.00 -2.76 3.71
N ILE A 89 1.86 -2.53 2.70
CA ILE A 89 3.12 -1.81 2.89
C ILE A 89 2.89 -0.43 3.53
N THR A 90 1.90 0.33 3.04
CA THR A 90 1.57 1.65 3.61
C THR A 90 1.09 1.55 5.06
N GLN A 91 0.37 0.49 5.42
CA GLN A 91 -0.09 0.27 6.80
C GLN A 91 1.06 -0.10 7.73
N LEU A 92 1.95 -1.00 7.30
CA LEU A 92 3.13 -1.40 8.04
C LEU A 92 4.08 -0.23 8.27
N ASP A 93 4.36 0.57 7.23
CA ASP A 93 5.22 1.76 7.33
C ASP A 93 4.70 2.75 8.38
N ARG A 94 3.38 3.01 8.39
CA ARG A 94 2.74 3.84 9.42
C ARG A 94 2.81 3.22 10.81
N ALA A 95 2.70 1.90 10.91
CA ALA A 95 2.79 1.20 12.19
C ALA A 95 4.21 1.26 12.77
N ILE A 96 5.22 1.11 11.92
CA ILE A 96 6.65 1.27 12.28
C ILE A 96 6.90 2.70 12.79
N GLN A 97 6.48 3.72 12.03
CA GLN A 97 6.68 5.13 12.44
C GLN A 97 6.05 5.44 13.80
N ARG A 98 4.84 4.93 14.07
CA ARG A 98 4.18 5.11 15.38
C ARG A 98 4.98 4.44 16.50
N ARG A 99 5.48 3.23 16.29
CA ARG A 99 6.28 2.48 17.28
C ARG A 99 7.64 3.13 17.51
N GLN A 100 8.32 3.57 16.47
CA GLN A 100 9.58 4.33 16.57
C GLN A 100 9.38 5.60 17.39
N LYS A 101 8.29 6.35 17.14
CA LYS A 101 7.95 7.53 17.94
C LYS A 101 7.72 7.18 19.42
N LYS A 102 7.01 6.09 19.70
CA LYS A 102 6.77 5.61 21.07
C LYS A 102 8.07 5.19 21.76
N LEU A 103 8.94 4.47 21.07
CA LEU A 103 10.25 4.06 21.59
C LEU A 103 11.11 5.28 21.92
N LYS A 104 11.18 6.26 21.01
CA LYS A 104 11.89 7.52 21.24
C LYS A 104 11.36 8.29 22.46
N TRP A 105 10.04 8.32 22.62
CA TRP A 105 9.43 8.98 23.79
C TRP A 105 9.76 8.25 25.10
N LEU A 106 9.65 6.92 25.14
CA LEU A 106 9.98 6.14 26.34
C LEU A 106 11.46 6.23 26.71
N THR A 107 12.35 6.19 25.72
CA THR A 107 13.79 6.31 25.95
C THR A 107 14.18 7.69 26.47
N SER A 108 13.55 8.76 25.96
CA SER A 108 13.71 10.12 26.51
C SER A 108 13.27 10.22 27.97
N ILE A 109 12.14 9.60 28.32
CA ILE A 109 11.67 9.59 29.71
C ILE A 109 12.68 8.86 30.59
N ILE A 110 13.12 7.68 30.18
CA ILE A 110 14.07 6.89 30.97
C ILE A 110 15.37 7.66 31.18
N SER A 111 15.90 8.34 30.14
CA SER A 111 17.11 9.14 30.29
C SER A 111 16.96 10.27 31.29
N ASP A 112 15.80 10.93 31.33
CA ASP A 112 15.51 12.05 32.24
C ASP A 112 15.41 11.60 33.71
N PHE A 113 15.08 10.32 33.98
CA PHE A 113 15.00 9.75 35.32
C PHE A 113 16.28 9.05 35.80
N THR A 114 17.24 8.81 34.90
CA THR A 114 18.54 8.20 35.22
C THR A 114 19.67 9.21 35.45
N LEU A 115 19.37 10.52 35.33
CA LEU A 115 20.23 11.65 35.73
C LEU A 115 19.92 12.08 37.16
#